data_AF-A0A7C0YKT2-F1
#
_entry.id   AF-A0A7C0YKT2-F1
#
_cell.length_a   1.000
_cell.length_b   1.000
_cell.length_c   1.000
_cell.angle_alpha   90.00
_cell.angle_beta   90.00
_cell.angle_gamma   90.00
#
_symmetry.space_group_name_H-M   'P 1'
#
loop_
_entity.id
_entity.type
_entity.pdbx_description
1 polymer ?
#
loop_
_entity_poly.entity_id
_entity_poly.type
_entity_poly.pdbx_seq_one_letter_code
_entity_poly.pdbx_strand_id
1 'polypeptide(L)' 'GPDHPNVATSLNNLAGLYKEIGKKDKAKKFEERAKRIHSGK' A
#
# COMPACT_ATOMS: atom_id res chain seq x y z
N GLY A 1 14.00 3.66 5.03
CA GLY A 1 14.28 2.55 4.11
C GLY A 1 13.00 1.99 3.51
N PRO A 2 13.09 0.94 2.67
CA PRO A 2 11.94 0.34 1.97
C PRO A 2 10.88 -0.28 2.89
N ASP A 3 11.24 -0.61 4.14
CA ASP A 3 10.33 -1.12 5.19
C ASP A 3 10.00 -0.06 6.26
N HIS A 4 10.20 1.22 5.95
CA HIS A 4 9.87 2.29 6.88
C HIS A 4 8.34 2.51 6.94
N PRO A 5 7.73 2.79 8.11
CA PRO A 5 6.29 3.05 8.23
C PRO A 5 5.77 4.13 7.28
N ASN A 6 6.57 5.16 6.99
CA ASN A 6 6.22 6.17 5.96
C ASN A 6 5.94 5.55 4.58
N VAL A 7 6.65 4.49 4.20
CA VAL A 7 6.42 3.77 2.92
C VAL A 7 5.07 3.06 2.95
N ALA A 8 4.69 2.45 4.09
CA ALA A 8 3.38 1.82 4.25
C ALA A 8 2.24 2.84 4.12
N THR A 9 2.40 4.04 4.69
CA THR A 9 1.44 5.14 4.54
C THR A 9 1.31 5.60 3.09
N SER A 10 2.43 5.79 2.38
CA SER A 10 2.40 6.15 0.95
C SER A 10 1.74 5.08 0.09
N LEU A 11 1.97 3.80 0.38
CA LEU A 11 1.36 2.67 -0.31
C LEU A 11 -0.16 2.60 -0.09
N ASN A 12 -0.63 2.87 1.13
CA ASN A 12 -2.07 2.95 1.42
C ASN A 12 -2.74 4.11 0.66
N ASN A 13 -2.09 5.28 0.60
CA ASN A 13 -2.60 6.41 -0.18
C ASN A 13 -2.68 6.06 -1.67
N LEU A 14 -1.65 5.39 -2.20
CA LEU A 14 -1.67 4.89 -3.58
C LEU A 14 -2.82 3.91 -3.80
N ALA A 15 -3.03 2.97 -2.87
CA ALA A 15 -4.12 2.01 -2.98
C ALA A 15 -5.50 2.69 -3.04
N GLY A 16 -5.72 3.73 -2.22
CA GLY A 16 -6.93 4.56 -2.28
C GLY A 16 -7.15 5.17 -3.67
N LEU A 17 -6.14 5.85 -4.19
CA LEU A 17 -6.19 6.47 -5.51
C LEU A 17 -6.48 5.43 -6.62
N TYR A 18 -5.85 4.27 -6.57
CA TYR A 18 -6.07 3.21 -7.55
C TYR A 18 -7.47 2.56 -7.43
N LYS A 19 -8.08 2.55 -6.24
CA LYS A 19 -9.49 2.15 -6.07
C LYS A 19 -10.44 3.15 -6.74
N GLU A 20 -10.18 4.45 -6.59
CA GLU A 20 -10.98 5.51 -7.22
C GLU A 20 -10.89 5.49 -8.75
N ILE A 21 -9.72 5.16 -9.30
CA ILE A 21 -9.50 5.02 -10.75
C ILE A 21 -10.06 3.66 -11.28
N GLY A 22 -10.68 2.84 -10.43
CA GLY A 22 -11.25 1.53 -10.81
C GLY A 22 -10.21 0.42 -10.99
N LYS A 23 -8.92 0.69 -10.75
CA LYS A 23 -7.81 -0.26 -10.89
C LYS A 23 -7.59 -1.05 -9.60
N LYS A 24 -8.58 -1.86 -9.25
CA LYS A 24 -8.62 -2.65 -8.00
C LYS A 24 -7.43 -3.59 -7.84
N ASP A 25 -6.94 -4.22 -8.91
CA ASP A 25 -5.78 -5.13 -8.85
C ASP A 25 -4.49 -4.44 -8.41
N LYS A 26 -4.25 -3.22 -8.90
CA LYS A 26 -3.09 -2.42 -8.49
C LYS A 26 -3.24 -1.97 -7.04
N ALA A 27 -4.43 -1.51 -6.65
CA ALA A 27 -4.70 -1.14 -5.27
C ALA A 27 -4.42 -2.29 -4.29
N LYS A 28 -4.89 -3.50 -4.60
CA LYS A 28 -4.67 -4.70 -3.77
C LYS A 28 -3.18 -4.97 -3.55
N LYS A 29 -2.36 -4.89 -4.62
CA LYS A 29 -0.90 -5.06 -4.52
C LYS A 29 -0.25 -4.03 -3.59
N PHE A 30 -0.72 -2.78 -3.62
CA PHE A 30 -0.20 -1.74 -2.74
C PHE A 30 -0.62 -1.95 -1.28
N GLU A 31 -1.88 -2.36 -1.03
CA GLU A 31 -2.34 -2.71 0.33
C GLU A 31 -1.59 -3.91 0.91
N GLU A 32 -1.35 -4.96 0.12
CA GLU A 32 -0.59 -6.13 0.58
C GLU A 32 0.85 -5.76 0.94
N ARG A 33 1.47 -4.87 0.16
CA ARG A 33 2.82 -4.38 0.48
C ARG A 33 2.82 -3.52 1.75
N ALA A 34 1.84 -2.62 1.91
CA ALA A 34 1.69 -1.82 3.12
C ALA A 34 1.48 -2.70 4.37
N LYS A 35 0.63 -3.73 4.26
CA LYS A 35 0.38 -4.69 5.34
C LYS A 35 1.62 -5.49 5.70
N ARG A 36 2.43 -5.92 4.72
CA ARG A 36 3.67 -6.64 4.96
C ARG A 36 4.69 -5.79 5.73
N ILE A 37 4.79 -4.50 5.40
CA ILE A 37 5.66 -3.56 6.15
C ILE A 37 5.16 -3.38 7.59
N HIS A 38 3.84 -3.29 7.80
CA HIS A 38 3.28 -3.20 9.16
C HIS A 38 3.34 -4.51 9.96
N SER A 39 3.30 -5.67 9.29
CA SER A 39 3.28 -6.99 9.94
C SER A 39 4.66 -7.59 10.14
N GLY A 40 5.70 -7.03 9.50
CA GLY A 40 7.10 -7.35 9.78
C GLY A 40 7.57 -6.67 11.05
N LYS A 41 7.11 -7.19 12.20
CA LYS A 41 7.78 -7.00 13.50
C LYS A 41 8.86 -8.06 13.67
#